data_AF-A0A3A3A700-F1
#
_entry.id   AF-A0A3A3A700-F1
#
_cell.length_a   1.000
_cell.length_b   1.000
_cell.length_c   1.000
_cell.angle_alpha   90.00
_cell.angle_beta   90.00
_cell.angle_gamma   90.00
#
_symmetry.space_group_name_H-M   'P 1'
#
loop_
_entity.id
_entity.type
_entity.pdbx_description
1 polymer ?
#
loop_
_entity_poly.entity_id
_entity_poly.type
_entity_poly.pdbx_seq_one_letter_code
_entity_poly.pdbx_strand_id
1 'polypeptide(L)'
;MSSLLIRSFFQFTAILAILAVSPVALASLDKKACTPSECICINGQGQFCGNEAINPACTNGHVFECNKDTGKTCDYGVRDSCVQCGELQC
;
A
#
# COMPACT_ATOMS: atom_id res chain seq x y z
N MET A 1 23.01 0.98 -69.17
CA MET A 1 22.67 0.66 -67.76
C MET A 1 23.85 -0.15 -67.22
N SER A 2 25.06 0.38 -67.07
CA SER A 2 25.50 1.55 -66.29
C SER A 2 25.13 1.41 -64.81
N SER A 3 26.14 1.07 -64.00
CA SER A 3 26.33 1.30 -62.54
C SER A 3 27.33 0.24 -62.05
N LEU A 4 28.63 0.33 -62.35
CA LEU A 4 29.62 1.24 -61.72
C LEU A 4 29.51 1.30 -60.18
N LEU A 5 30.51 0.68 -59.53
CA LEU A 5 31.12 1.08 -58.24
C LEU A 5 30.20 0.91 -57.02
N ILE A 6 30.62 0.41 -55.86
CA ILE A 6 31.66 0.96 -55.00
C ILE A 6 32.02 -0.14 -53.99
N ARG A 7 33.31 -0.53 -53.96
CA ARG A 7 33.95 -1.06 -52.76
C ARG A 7 33.93 0.06 -51.72
N SER A 8 33.19 -0.09 -50.63
CA SER A 8 33.43 0.77 -49.47
C SER A 8 33.19 0.00 -48.19
N PHE A 9 34.29 -0.14 -47.46
CA PHE A 9 34.36 -0.39 -46.05
C PHE A 9 33.21 0.31 -45.32
N PHE A 10 32.40 -0.44 -44.60
CA PHE A 10 31.63 0.14 -43.50
C PHE A 10 31.60 -0.86 -42.36
N GLN A 11 32.69 -0.77 -41.61
CA GLN A 11 32.87 -1.27 -40.26
C GLN A 11 31.78 -0.63 -39.39
N PHE A 12 30.60 -1.25 -39.31
CA PHE A 12 29.56 -0.80 -38.41
C PHE A 12 29.80 -1.42 -37.03
N THR A 13 30.41 -0.57 -36.23
CA THR A 13 30.67 -0.65 -34.79
C THR A 13 29.53 -1.28 -33.99
N ALA A 14 29.89 -2.21 -33.11
CA ALA A 14 29.02 -2.78 -32.09
C ALA A 14 28.43 -1.68 -31.20
N ILE A 15 27.11 -1.51 -31.24
CA ILE A 15 26.39 -0.65 -30.29
C ILE A 15 26.15 -1.49 -29.03
N LEU A 16 27.01 -1.35 -28.03
CA LEU A 16 26.71 -1.77 -26.66
C LEU A 16 25.64 -0.82 -26.10
N ALA A 17 24.38 -1.21 -26.20
CA ALA A 17 23.31 -0.60 -25.41
C ALA A 17 23.44 -1.11 -23.97
N ILE A 18 24.14 -0.36 -23.12
CA ILE A 18 24.15 -0.60 -21.67
C ILE A 18 22.78 -0.18 -21.15
N LEU A 19 21.91 -1.16 -20.90
CA LEU A 19 20.67 -0.97 -20.16
C LEU A 19 21.05 -0.57 -18.74
N ALA A 20 20.83 0.71 -18.39
CA ALA A 20 20.88 1.16 -17.02
C ALA A 20 19.75 0.47 -16.24
N VAL A 21 20.06 -0.65 -15.59
CA VAL A 21 19.16 -1.30 -14.64
C VAL A 21 19.22 -0.47 -13.36
N SER A 22 18.26 0.43 -13.19
CA SER A 22 18.07 1.15 -11.93
C SER A 22 17.63 0.15 -10.85
N PRO A 23 18.24 0.17 -9.65
CA PRO A 23 17.76 -0.63 -8.53
C PRO A 23 16.43 -0.03 -8.04
N VAL A 24 15.32 -0.65 -8.40
CA VAL A 24 14.03 -0.41 -7.74
C VAL A 24 14.17 -0.92 -6.31
N ALA A 25 14.35 0.01 -5.37
CA ALA A 25 14.29 -0.30 -3.96
C ALA A 25 12.89 -0.83 -3.64
N LEU A 26 12.78 -2.15 -3.44
CA LEU A 26 11.60 -2.79 -2.88
C LEU A 26 11.47 -2.30 -1.43
N ALA A 27 10.73 -1.21 -1.23
CA ALA A 27 10.26 -0.84 0.08
C ALA A 27 9.39 -2.01 0.60
N SER A 28 9.91 -2.75 1.58
CA SER A 28 9.14 -3.73 2.32
C SER A 28 8.02 -2.96 3.04
N LEU A 29 6.79 -3.06 2.52
CA LEU A 29 5.60 -2.62 3.22
C LEU A 29 5.44 -3.56 4.41
N ASP A 30 6.02 -3.19 5.55
CA ASP A 30 5.70 -3.78 6.83
C ASP A 30 4.20 -3.54 7.04
N LYS A 31 3.40 -4.53 6.65
CA LYS A 31 1.97 -4.56 6.94
C LYS A 31 1.89 -4.58 8.45
N LYS A 32 1.59 -3.41 9.04
CA LYS A 32 1.41 -3.28 10.49
C LYS A 32 0.41 -4.36 10.91
N ALA A 33 0.91 -5.36 11.63
CA ALA A 33 0.08 -6.46 12.08
C ALA A 33 -0.98 -5.85 13.02
N CYS A 34 -2.24 -6.05 12.67
CA CYS A 34 -3.35 -5.64 13.51
C CYS A 34 -3.70 -6.80 14.47
N THR A 35 -4.27 -6.45 15.61
CA THR A 35 -4.68 -7.42 16.63
C THR A 35 -6.15 -7.80 16.39
N PRO A 36 -6.51 -9.09 16.35
CA PRO A 36 -7.92 -9.48 16.32
C PRO A 36 -8.69 -8.82 17.48
N SER A 37 -9.88 -8.30 17.20
CA SER A 37 -10.70 -7.59 18.18
C SER A 37 -12.11 -8.16 18.23
N GLU A 38 -12.71 -8.11 19.42
CA GLU A 38 -14.13 -8.39 19.66
C GLU A 38 -15.04 -7.21 19.29
N CYS A 39 -14.47 -6.09 18.81
CA CYS A 39 -15.21 -4.97 18.25
C CYS A 39 -16.08 -5.48 17.08
N ILE A 40 -17.38 -5.21 17.15
CA ILE A 40 -18.35 -5.68 16.15
C ILE A 40 -18.09 -4.97 14.84
N CYS A 41 -17.95 -5.76 13.78
CA CYS A 41 -17.83 -5.28 12.41
C CYS A 41 -19.13 -4.56 12.02
N ILE A 42 -19.07 -3.25 11.83
CA ILE A 42 -20.17 -2.45 11.30
C ILE A 42 -20.27 -2.68 9.78
N ASN A 43 -20.92 -3.80 9.38
CA ASN A 43 -21.33 -4.19 8.01
C ASN A 43 -20.77 -3.36 6.83
N GLY A 44 -19.45 -3.27 6.71
CA GLY A 44 -18.80 -2.37 5.76
C GLY A 44 -17.30 -2.59 5.78
N GLN A 45 -16.67 -2.53 4.61
CA GLN A 45 -15.21 -2.58 4.54
C GLN A 45 -14.64 -1.22 4.90
N GLY A 46 -13.66 -1.18 5.80
CA GLY A 46 -12.86 0.02 6.02
C GLY A 46 -12.50 0.26 7.48
N GLN A 47 -11.76 1.35 7.68
CA GLN A 47 -11.31 1.80 8.99
C GLN A 47 -12.31 2.73 9.66
N PHE A 48 -12.30 2.74 10.99
CA PHE A 48 -13.08 3.64 11.82
C PHE A 48 -12.40 3.84 13.18
N CYS A 49 -12.74 4.94 13.86
CA CYS A 49 -12.31 5.14 15.24
C CYS A 49 -13.22 4.36 16.20
N GLY A 50 -12.63 3.76 17.23
CA GLY A 50 -13.40 3.05 18.26
C GLY A 50 -14.34 3.96 19.02
N ASN A 51 -15.47 3.39 19.44
CA ASN A 51 -16.47 4.04 20.25
C ASN A 51 -17.05 3.08 21.29
N GLU A 52 -16.59 3.20 22.54
CA GLU A 52 -17.02 2.33 23.65
C GLU A 52 -18.49 2.52 24.03
N ALA A 53 -19.10 3.66 23.69
CA ALA A 53 -20.52 3.92 23.94
C ALA A 53 -21.44 3.15 22.98
N ILE A 54 -20.94 2.77 21.79
CA ILE A 54 -21.67 1.94 20.82
C ILE A 54 -21.35 0.47 21.06
N ASN A 55 -20.07 0.16 21.27
CA ASN A 55 -19.60 -1.17 21.56
C ASN A 55 -18.39 -1.12 22.52
N PRO A 56 -18.51 -1.67 23.74
CA PRO A 56 -17.44 -1.66 24.74
C PRO A 56 -16.11 -2.28 24.28
N ALA A 57 -16.12 -3.15 23.26
CA ALA A 57 -14.91 -3.75 22.70
C ALA A 57 -14.19 -2.86 21.68
N CYS A 58 -14.80 -1.76 21.23
CA CYS A 58 -14.21 -0.80 20.31
C CYS A 58 -13.60 0.38 21.11
N THR A 59 -12.42 0.16 21.72
CA THR A 59 -11.73 1.13 22.59
C THR A 59 -11.65 2.53 21.98
N ASN A 60 -12.03 3.57 22.74
CA ASN A 60 -11.94 4.95 22.30
C ASN A 60 -10.48 5.33 21.98
N GLY A 61 -10.28 6.10 20.90
CA GLY A 61 -8.94 6.52 20.46
C GLY A 61 -8.16 5.49 19.64
N HIS A 62 -8.64 4.26 19.54
CA HIS A 62 -8.07 3.23 18.66
C HIS A 62 -8.65 3.31 17.24
N VAL A 63 -7.90 2.81 16.26
CA VAL A 63 -8.37 2.56 14.90
C VAL A 63 -8.70 1.09 14.74
N PHE A 64 -9.90 0.82 14.26
CA PHE A 64 -10.36 -0.51 13.90
C PHE A 64 -10.56 -0.60 12.40
N GLU A 65 -10.43 -1.80 11.82
CA GLU A 65 -10.82 -2.09 10.45
C GLU A 65 -11.74 -3.30 10.40
N CYS A 66 -12.91 -3.10 9.80
CA CYS A 66 -13.85 -4.17 9.53
C CYS A 66 -13.49 -4.83 8.19
N ASN A 67 -13.30 -6.15 8.22
CA ASN A 67 -13.18 -6.97 7.02
C ASN A 67 -14.57 -7.53 6.69
N LYS A 68 -15.21 -6.97 5.65
CA LYS A 68 -16.58 -7.32 5.29
C LYS A 68 -16.75 -8.78 4.86
N ASP A 69 -15.69 -9.40 4.33
CA ASP A 69 -15.74 -10.77 3.80
C ASP A 69 -15.70 -11.80 4.93
N THR A 70 -15.09 -11.46 6.07
CA THR A 70 -14.99 -12.34 7.23
C THR A 70 -15.90 -11.93 8.39
N GLY A 71 -16.44 -10.71 8.36
CA GLY A 71 -17.18 -10.12 9.49
C GLY A 71 -16.30 -9.89 10.73
N LYS A 72 -14.97 -9.93 10.59
CA LYS A 72 -14.02 -9.73 11.69
C LYS A 72 -13.48 -8.32 11.70
N THR A 73 -13.20 -7.84 12.90
CA THR A 73 -12.58 -6.53 13.11
C THR A 73 -11.15 -6.70 13.60
N CYS A 74 -10.27 -5.85 13.08
CA CYS A 74 -8.89 -5.77 13.51
C CYS A 74 -8.61 -4.43 14.19
N ASP A 75 -7.91 -4.45 15.32
CA ASP A 75 -7.44 -3.26 16.04
C ASP A 75 -6.01 -2.92 15.58
N TYR A 76 -5.83 -1.72 15.03
CA TYR A 76 -4.54 -1.16 14.63
C TYR A 76 -3.85 -0.35 15.74
N GLY A 77 -4.50 -0.19 16.89
CA GLY A 77 -4.05 0.53 18.07
C GLY A 77 -4.44 2.01 18.07
N VAL A 78 -3.89 2.75 19.02
CA VAL A 78 -4.14 4.18 19.22
C VAL A 78 -3.73 4.99 17.98
N ARG A 79 -4.55 5.99 17.63
CA ARG A 79 -4.24 7.02 16.64
C ARG A 79 -4.62 8.39 17.17
N ASP A 80 -3.72 9.36 17.05
CA ASP A 80 -3.90 10.72 17.59
C ASP A 80 -5.20 11.37 17.11
N SER A 81 -5.54 11.25 15.82
CA SER A 81 -6.80 11.83 15.30
C SER A 81 -8.05 11.23 15.96
N CYS A 82 -8.05 9.92 16.24
CA CYS A 82 -9.15 9.26 16.94
C CYS A 82 -9.23 9.70 18.41
N VAL A 83 -8.09 10.03 19.03
CA VAL A 83 -8.05 10.58 20.40
C VAL A 83 -8.49 12.04 20.42
N GLN A 84 -8.09 12.84 19.43
CA GLN A 84 -8.30 14.29 19.40
C GLN A 84 -9.69 14.69 18.94
N CYS A 85 -10.18 14.10 17.85
CA CYS A 85 -11.46 14.48 17.24
C CYS A 85 -12.41 13.30 17.01
N GLY A 86 -12.02 12.06 17.35
CA GLY A 86 -12.87 10.88 17.14
C GLY A 86 -13.01 10.46 15.68
N GLU A 87 -12.18 11.01 14.78
CA GLU A 87 -12.21 10.74 13.35
C GLU A 87 -10.86 10.23 12.83
N LEU A 88 -10.89 9.55 11.67
CA LEU A 88 -9.65 9.05 11.07
C LEU A 88 -8.73 10.19 10.65
N GLN A 89 -9.26 11.39 10.41
CA GLN A 89 -8.49 12.59 10.09
C GLN A 89 -9.15 13.79 10.77
N CYS A 90 -8.30 14.61 11.39
CA CYS A 90 -8.55 15.99 11.74
C CYS A 90 -7.54 16.81 10.89
#